data_AF-A0A4V2XSY5-F1
#
_entry.id   AF-A0A4V2XSY5-F1
#
_cell.length_a   1.000
_cell.length_b   1.000
_cell.length_c   1.000
_cell.angle_alpha   90.00
_cell.angle_beta   90.00
_cell.angle_gamma   90.00
#
_symmetry.space_group_name_H-M   'P 1'
#
loop_
_entity.id
_entity.type
_entity.pdbx_description
1 polymer ?
#
loop_
_entity_poly.entity_id
_entity_poly.type
_entity_poly.pdbx_seq_one_letter_code
_entity_poly.pdbx_strand_id
1 'polypeptide(L)'
;MTESSCRTEIWSSIARNCPAGTRAPYRSAPKPWAARASRLAVPADIACILPSPRSAGSHFTPTLLRCSKQRQGKPSTGILHSISVSRLYFLRHDFSVTRLQVNGTRQLDAALRLDGGKHSFAHCLATAALSSTGTLHNVPGHIDAAALRKALELIFEEVGHESGVLRFAAPRSPRRVVLRRELTARSRSLFCLLPALLHHAGEVVIEASPVGCLIGDRPFDWYVDILRRFGATVDDGDRTTTIEWRRRTPADIDFRYPPMTGTVIAVAAAAVAPGRSVLTNCSVEPSCADQIDCARGQGITIAGTLPEVVIEGSEQAPERVGWTISSDRIHAVTYATAALLTRGRVTLRSMDALRIPRFLAVVEEMGAEVSECPGRLTVGYPPGSGPLRAVRIEAGSEPRFSSDWIPFVALLLAARSKGSSEISDDVFPRRLQFLRNLGPLGIPAPPERTTPSGSRSSTTWTVGGVPDLTLRAASLGSCDDIRGSAALALAGLISDGVCTLEQTFHLRRGYTDLARDLRSLGAEAEYVA
;
A
#
# COMPACT_ATOMS: atom_id res chain seq x y z
N MET A 1 34.37 -13.37 -1.88
CA MET A 1 33.65 -14.22 -0.89
C MET A 1 32.72 -15.12 -1.69
N THR A 2 32.63 -16.40 -1.34
CA THR A 2 31.83 -17.41 -2.06
C THR A 2 30.37 -17.41 -1.60
N GLU A 3 29.45 -17.78 -2.49
CA GLU A 3 28.00 -17.63 -2.28
C GLU A 3 27.46 -18.43 -1.08
N SER A 4 28.09 -19.56 -0.73
CA SER A 4 27.70 -20.35 0.45
C SER A 4 27.98 -19.66 1.79
N SER A 5 28.80 -18.60 1.82
CA SER A 5 29.15 -17.89 3.06
C SER A 5 28.00 -17.02 3.57
N CYS A 6 27.22 -16.39 2.69
CA CYS A 6 26.24 -15.37 3.07
C CYS A 6 25.02 -15.93 3.83
N ARG A 7 24.53 -17.13 3.48
CA ARG A 7 23.32 -17.70 4.11
C ARG A 7 23.50 -18.04 5.59
N THR A 8 24.74 -18.21 6.07
CA THR A 8 25.06 -18.62 7.46
C THR A 8 25.14 -17.44 8.45
N GLU A 9 25.52 -16.25 7.97
CA GLU A 9 25.67 -15.06 8.84
C GLU A 9 24.32 -14.46 9.25
N ILE A 10 23.30 -14.56 8.38
CA ILE A 10 21.95 -14.02 8.63
C ILE A 10 21.33 -14.64 9.90
N TRP A 11 21.34 -15.97 10.02
CA TRP A 11 20.78 -16.69 11.17
C TRP A 11 21.59 -16.52 12.45
N SER A 12 22.92 -16.48 12.34
CA SER A 12 23.81 -16.30 13.50
C SER A 12 23.83 -14.85 14.00
N SER A 13 23.49 -13.86 13.18
CA SER A 13 23.29 -12.46 13.62
C SER A 13 22.06 -12.32 14.52
N ILE A 14 20.90 -12.84 14.08
CA ILE A 14 19.63 -12.78 14.82
C ILE A 14 19.76 -13.44 16.21
N ALA A 15 20.51 -14.54 16.31
CA ALA A 15 20.72 -15.26 17.57
C ALA A 15 21.58 -14.51 18.61
N ARG A 16 22.29 -13.43 18.25
CA ARG A 16 23.27 -12.74 19.14
C ARG A 16 22.71 -11.56 19.94
N ASN A 17 21.50 -11.08 19.64
CA ASN A 17 20.90 -9.90 20.29
C ASN A 17 19.74 -10.22 21.25
N CYS A 18 19.49 -11.49 21.58
CA CYS A 18 18.50 -11.87 22.60
C CYS A 18 19.13 -11.93 24.01
N PRO A 19 18.54 -11.30 25.04
CA PRO A 19 18.93 -11.50 26.43
C PRO A 19 18.83 -12.99 26.83
N ALA A 20 19.85 -13.50 27.52
CA ALA A 20 19.92 -14.91 27.89
C ALA A 20 18.97 -15.22 29.07
N GLY A 21 17.73 -15.66 28.79
CA GLY A 21 16.73 -15.76 29.86
C GLY A 21 15.42 -16.50 29.60
N THR A 22 15.36 -17.52 28.73
CA THR A 22 14.40 -18.66 28.82
C THR A 22 14.58 -19.65 27.66
N ARG A 23 14.80 -20.94 27.96
CA ARG A 23 14.69 -22.04 26.98
C ARG A 23 13.63 -23.03 27.47
N ALA A 24 12.50 -23.10 26.76
CA ALA A 24 11.52 -24.18 26.89
C ALA A 24 11.37 -24.87 25.52
N PRO A 25 11.42 -26.21 25.45
CA PRO A 25 11.43 -26.92 24.17
C PRO A 25 10.03 -27.00 23.52
N TYR A 26 9.97 -26.68 22.23
CA TYR A 26 8.77 -26.83 21.40
C TYR A 26 8.32 -28.30 21.36
N ARG A 27 7.09 -28.61 21.80
CA ARG A 27 6.50 -29.96 21.72
C ARG A 27 5.13 -29.94 21.04
N SER A 28 4.99 -30.80 20.03
CA SER A 28 3.77 -31.46 19.52
C SER A 28 2.42 -30.76 19.69
N ALA A 29 1.80 -30.38 18.56
CA ALA A 29 0.45 -29.80 18.50
C ALA A 29 -0.66 -30.76 18.99
N PRO A 30 -1.75 -30.24 19.60
CA PRO A 30 -2.98 -31.00 19.85
C PRO A 30 -3.83 -31.23 18.59
N LYS A 31 -4.66 -32.27 18.60
CA LYS A 31 -5.68 -32.55 17.57
C LYS A 31 -6.97 -31.73 17.79
N PRO A 32 -7.83 -31.54 16.75
CA PRO A 32 -8.97 -30.63 16.84
C PRO A 32 -10.05 -31.09 17.83
N TRP A 33 -10.72 -30.12 18.44
CA TRP A 33 -11.91 -30.35 19.27
C TRP A 33 -13.15 -30.47 18.38
N ALA A 34 -14.08 -31.35 18.76
CA ALA A 34 -15.33 -31.56 18.06
C ALA A 34 -16.53 -31.46 19.02
N ALA A 35 -17.59 -30.81 18.54
CA ALA A 35 -18.96 -30.84 19.04
C ALA A 35 -19.20 -30.62 20.55
N ARG A 36 -19.84 -29.47 20.86
CA ARG A 36 -21.09 -29.50 21.63
C ARG A 36 -22.03 -28.41 21.13
N ALA A 37 -23.16 -28.83 20.55
CA ALA A 37 -24.25 -27.94 20.18
C ALA A 37 -25.29 -27.93 21.31
N SER A 38 -25.72 -26.73 21.72
CA SER A 38 -26.87 -26.53 22.60
C SER A 38 -27.88 -25.64 21.89
N ARG A 39 -29.15 -26.05 21.86
CA ARG A 39 -30.21 -25.39 21.10
C ARG A 39 -30.75 -24.18 21.86
N LEU A 40 -30.89 -23.06 21.17
CA LEU A 40 -31.87 -22.02 21.49
C LEU A 40 -32.59 -21.65 20.20
N ALA A 41 -33.92 -21.62 20.24
CA ALA A 41 -34.76 -21.28 19.11
C ALA A 41 -35.51 -19.98 19.42
N VAL A 42 -35.60 -19.10 18.43
CA VAL A 42 -36.40 -17.87 18.44
C VAL A 42 -37.12 -17.82 17.08
N PRO A 43 -38.39 -17.37 16.99
CA PRO A 43 -39.22 -17.64 15.80
C PRO A 43 -38.85 -16.83 14.57
N ALA A 44 -39.35 -17.26 13.42
CA ALA A 44 -39.49 -16.42 12.25
C ALA A 44 -40.68 -15.47 12.43
N ASP A 45 -40.53 -14.20 12.06
CA ASP A 45 -41.43 -13.54 11.10
C ASP A 45 -40.92 -12.14 10.69
N ILE A 46 -41.38 -11.71 9.51
CA ILE A 46 -41.29 -10.40 8.81
C ILE A 46 -40.72 -10.57 7.41
N ALA A 47 -41.60 -10.43 6.41
CA ALA A 47 -41.28 -10.48 4.99
C ALA A 47 -41.52 -9.10 4.33
N CYS A 48 -40.49 -8.52 3.71
CA CYS A 48 -40.61 -7.28 2.93
C CYS A 48 -39.94 -7.43 1.54
N ILE A 49 -40.74 -7.98 0.61
CA ILE A 49 -40.88 -7.60 -0.81
C ILE A 49 -39.69 -6.84 -1.45
N LEU A 50 -39.03 -7.49 -2.42
CA LEU A 50 -38.14 -6.85 -3.40
C LEU A 50 -38.91 -6.55 -4.71
N PRO A 51 -38.85 -5.33 -5.26
CA PRO A 51 -39.25 -5.05 -6.64
C PRO A 51 -38.16 -5.47 -7.65
N SER A 52 -38.56 -5.93 -8.84
CA SER A 52 -37.65 -6.21 -9.97
C SER A 52 -37.57 -5.02 -10.94
N PRO A 53 -36.47 -4.87 -11.71
CA PRO A 53 -36.26 -3.69 -12.55
C PRO A 53 -36.90 -3.81 -13.94
N ARG A 54 -37.56 -2.74 -14.42
CA ARG A 54 -37.91 -2.56 -15.84
C ARG A 54 -37.83 -1.10 -16.32
N SER A 55 -36.93 -0.90 -17.29
CA SER A 55 -37.03 -0.05 -18.50
C SER A 55 -37.42 1.45 -18.43
N ALA A 56 -36.66 2.22 -19.23
CA ALA A 56 -36.88 3.62 -19.66
C ALA A 56 -36.71 4.72 -18.57
N GLY A 57 -36.19 5.91 -18.89
CA GLY A 57 -35.49 6.34 -20.11
C GLY A 57 -35.94 7.70 -20.65
N SER A 58 -35.10 8.73 -20.52
CA SER A 58 -35.24 10.02 -21.20
C SER A 58 -33.92 10.82 -21.17
N HIS A 59 -33.79 11.82 -22.04
CA HIS A 59 -32.57 12.62 -22.21
C HIS A 59 -32.52 13.82 -21.26
N PHE A 60 -31.31 14.25 -20.89
CA PHE A 60 -31.04 15.64 -20.49
C PHE A 60 -29.72 16.14 -21.10
N THR A 61 -29.80 17.26 -21.82
CA THR A 61 -28.65 17.99 -22.37
C THR A 61 -28.22 19.12 -21.43
N PRO A 62 -26.91 19.34 -21.19
CA PRO A 62 -26.43 20.46 -20.38
C PRO A 62 -26.27 21.73 -21.23
N THR A 63 -27.14 22.71 -21.03
CA THR A 63 -27.03 24.03 -21.68
C THR A 63 -25.90 24.87 -21.08
N LEU A 64 -24.97 25.34 -21.92
CA LEU A 64 -23.89 26.24 -21.52
C LEU A 64 -24.42 27.66 -21.24
N LEU A 65 -24.22 28.16 -20.01
CA LEU A 65 -24.44 29.55 -19.65
C LEU A 65 -23.12 30.32 -19.54
N ARG A 66 -22.77 31.07 -20.59
CA ARG A 66 -21.84 32.20 -20.52
C ARG A 66 -22.64 33.49 -20.31
N CYS A 67 -22.18 34.36 -19.40
CA CYS A 67 -22.48 35.79 -19.46
C CYS A 67 -21.26 36.61 -18.96
N SER A 68 -21.16 37.89 -19.32
CA SER A 68 -19.90 38.65 -19.20
C SER A 68 -20.08 40.17 -19.14
N LYS A 69 -19.18 40.85 -18.39
CA LYS A 69 -18.73 42.27 -18.38
C LYS A 69 -17.91 42.47 -17.06
N GLN A 70 -16.72 43.10 -16.96
CA GLN A 70 -16.29 44.49 -17.29
C GLN A 70 -17.08 45.56 -16.49
N ARG A 71 -16.54 46.64 -15.87
CA ARG A 71 -15.25 47.40 -15.91
C ARG A 71 -15.24 48.37 -14.65
N GLN A 72 -14.23 49.12 -14.16
CA GLN A 72 -12.81 49.40 -14.45
C GLN A 72 -12.13 50.23 -13.30
N GLY A 73 -10.82 50.06 -13.01
CA GLY A 73 -9.98 51.00 -12.20
C GLY A 73 -9.90 50.70 -10.68
N LYS A 74 -8.87 51.13 -9.91
CA LYS A 74 -7.60 51.88 -10.17
C LYS A 74 -6.47 51.34 -9.24
N PRO A 75 -5.17 51.65 -9.48
CA PRO A 75 -4.05 50.99 -8.80
C PRO A 75 -3.52 51.72 -7.54
N SER A 76 -2.80 50.97 -6.70
CA SER A 76 -1.86 51.49 -5.69
C SER A 76 -0.57 50.65 -5.68
N THR A 77 0.55 51.26 -5.27
CA THR A 77 1.89 50.67 -5.28
C THR A 77 2.31 50.16 -3.90
N GLY A 78 2.99 49.01 -3.83
CA GLY A 78 3.78 48.67 -2.64
C GLY A 78 4.15 47.20 -2.45
N ILE A 79 5.43 46.97 -2.14
CA ILE A 79 6.01 45.78 -1.49
C ILE A 79 6.07 44.50 -2.34
N LEU A 80 7.25 44.28 -2.93
CA LEU A 80 7.71 42.97 -3.42
C LEU A 80 8.01 42.04 -2.22
N HIS A 81 7.06 41.22 -1.81
CA HIS A 81 7.36 40.04 -1.01
C HIS A 81 7.88 38.90 -1.90
N SER A 82 8.91 38.19 -1.42
CA SER A 82 9.56 37.10 -2.14
C SER A 82 8.58 35.98 -2.49
N ILE A 83 8.38 35.73 -3.79
CA ILE A 83 7.63 34.56 -4.26
C ILE A 83 8.47 33.32 -3.94
N SER A 84 8.06 32.59 -2.89
CA SER A 84 8.79 31.42 -2.42
C SER A 84 8.93 30.34 -3.50
N VAL A 85 10.14 29.78 -3.60
CA VAL A 85 10.54 28.75 -4.57
C VAL A 85 9.67 27.50 -4.47
N SER A 86 9.01 27.26 -3.33
CA SER A 86 8.05 26.17 -3.09
C SER A 86 6.97 26.04 -4.18
N ARG A 87 6.60 27.12 -4.88
CA ARG A 87 5.55 27.07 -5.92
C ARG A 87 5.97 26.29 -7.18
N LEU A 88 7.28 26.17 -7.46
CA LEU A 88 7.80 25.41 -8.61
C LEU A 88 7.73 23.88 -8.42
N TYR A 89 7.76 23.40 -7.17
CA TYR A 89 7.68 21.96 -6.88
C TYR A 89 6.30 21.35 -7.15
N PHE A 90 5.25 22.19 -7.22
CA PHE A 90 3.86 21.76 -7.39
C PHE A 90 3.56 21.16 -8.78
N LEU A 91 4.38 21.47 -9.79
CA LEU A 91 4.16 21.09 -11.20
C LEU A 91 4.79 19.75 -11.60
N ARG A 92 5.61 19.09 -10.75
CA ARG A 92 6.20 17.79 -11.10
C ARG A 92 5.20 16.62 -11.07
N HIS A 93 4.03 16.80 -10.48
CA HIS A 93 2.88 15.92 -10.69
C HIS A 93 1.95 16.54 -11.73
N ASP A 94 2.46 16.67 -12.95
CA ASP A 94 1.63 17.13 -14.06
C ASP A 94 0.52 16.10 -14.33
N PHE A 95 -0.72 16.59 -14.31
CA PHE A 95 -1.93 15.82 -14.62
C PHE A 95 -2.21 15.78 -16.13
N SER A 96 -1.45 16.52 -16.96
CA SER A 96 -1.45 16.38 -18.41
C SER A 96 -0.90 15.02 -18.87
N VAL A 97 0.01 14.43 -18.09
CA VAL A 97 0.59 13.10 -18.33
C VAL A 97 -0.44 12.03 -17.98
N THR A 98 -1.26 11.66 -18.97
CA THR A 98 -2.33 10.67 -18.76
C THR A 98 -1.90 9.25 -19.11
N ARG A 99 -0.85 9.04 -19.92
CA ARG A 99 -0.50 7.74 -20.51
C ARG A 99 0.94 7.31 -20.24
N LEU A 100 1.19 6.00 -20.27
CA LEU A 100 2.52 5.38 -20.18
C LEU A 100 2.70 4.41 -21.34
N GLN A 101 3.69 4.66 -22.19
CA GLN A 101 4.07 3.77 -23.29
C GLN A 101 5.24 2.87 -22.87
N VAL A 102 5.20 1.61 -23.30
CA VAL A 102 6.22 0.58 -23.04
C VAL A 102 6.40 -0.26 -24.31
N ASN A 103 7.63 -0.52 -24.73
CA ASN A 103 7.96 -1.29 -25.93
C ASN A 103 8.79 -2.53 -25.57
N GLY A 104 8.36 -3.71 -26.05
CA GLY A 104 8.96 -5.00 -25.70
C GLY A 104 9.99 -5.48 -26.72
N THR A 105 11.25 -5.08 -26.56
CA THR A 105 12.33 -5.48 -27.50
C THR A 105 13.60 -6.03 -26.84
N ARG A 106 13.70 -6.04 -25.50
CA ARG A 106 14.98 -6.25 -24.79
C ARG A 106 14.82 -7.09 -23.51
N GLN A 107 15.84 -7.89 -23.22
CA GLN A 107 16.05 -8.47 -21.89
C GLN A 107 16.50 -7.36 -20.93
N LEU A 108 15.98 -7.34 -19.70
CA LEU A 108 16.49 -6.43 -18.66
C LEU A 108 17.72 -7.05 -18.00
N ASP A 109 18.87 -6.36 -17.99
CA ASP A 109 20.05 -6.75 -17.19
C ASP A 109 20.72 -5.51 -16.60
N ALA A 110 20.44 -5.23 -15.33
CA ALA A 110 20.83 -3.99 -14.66
C ALA A 110 20.71 -4.04 -13.13
N ALA A 111 21.06 -2.93 -12.48
CA ALA A 111 20.85 -2.72 -11.05
C ALA A 111 20.07 -1.43 -10.76
N LEU A 112 19.03 -1.53 -9.92
CA LEU A 112 18.16 -0.42 -9.51
C LEU A 112 18.17 -0.28 -7.99
N ARG A 113 18.09 0.95 -7.48
CA ARG A 113 17.86 1.25 -6.07
C ARG A 113 16.36 1.43 -5.82
N LEU A 114 15.83 0.80 -4.78
CA LEU A 114 14.43 0.91 -4.40
C LEU A 114 14.16 2.17 -3.58
N ASP A 115 13.16 2.96 -4.01
CA ASP A 115 12.50 4.00 -3.19
C ASP A 115 11.95 3.39 -1.88
N GLY A 116 11.61 4.22 -0.89
CA GLY A 116 10.97 3.76 0.35
C GLY A 116 9.50 3.34 0.16
N GLY A 117 9.08 2.39 0.98
CA GLY A 117 7.80 1.72 0.93
C GLY A 117 6.61 2.65 1.11
N LYS A 118 5.64 2.59 0.19
CA LYS A 118 4.39 3.36 0.29
C LYS A 118 3.70 3.17 1.64
N HIS A 119 3.53 1.92 2.08
CA HIS A 119 2.87 1.60 3.33
C HIS A 119 3.77 1.90 4.54
N SER A 120 5.07 1.58 4.46
CA SER A 120 6.06 1.90 5.50
C SER A 120 6.09 3.42 5.79
N PHE A 121 6.13 4.27 4.75
CA PHE A 121 6.03 5.72 4.89
C PHE A 121 4.71 6.15 5.55
N ALA A 122 3.56 5.68 5.06
CA ALA A 122 2.26 6.05 5.59
C ALA A 122 2.06 5.63 7.06
N HIS A 123 2.65 4.52 7.48
CA HIS A 123 2.50 3.97 8.82
C HIS A 123 3.52 4.59 9.79
N CYS A 124 4.80 4.69 9.41
CA CYS A 124 5.81 5.40 10.19
C CYS A 124 5.45 6.89 10.37
N LEU A 125 4.81 7.52 9.38
CA LEU A 125 4.37 8.92 9.50
C LEU A 125 3.25 9.10 10.53
N ALA A 126 2.40 8.08 10.75
CA ALA A 126 1.31 8.14 11.73
C ALA A 126 1.81 8.30 13.17
N THR A 127 2.95 7.69 13.51
CA THR A 127 3.62 7.92 14.80
C THR A 127 4.61 9.08 14.75
N ALA A 128 5.37 9.24 13.66
CA ALA A 128 6.34 10.32 13.54
C ALA A 128 5.69 11.71 13.68
N ALA A 129 4.52 11.94 13.07
CA ALA A 129 3.77 13.19 13.13
C ALA A 129 3.17 13.52 14.51
N LEU A 130 3.26 12.61 15.49
CA LEU A 130 3.01 12.91 16.91
C LEU A 130 4.15 13.76 17.53
N SER A 131 5.30 13.85 16.85
CA SER A 131 6.48 14.56 17.35
C SER A 131 6.45 16.05 16.97
N SER A 132 6.98 16.93 17.83
CA SER A 132 7.10 18.37 17.55
C SER A 132 8.02 18.68 16.36
N THR A 133 9.01 17.84 16.09
CA THR A 133 9.91 17.93 14.93
C THR A 133 10.20 16.56 14.35
N GLY A 134 10.57 16.48 13.07
CA GLY A 134 10.93 15.21 12.45
C GLY A 134 11.80 15.32 11.21
N THR A 135 12.57 14.26 10.96
CA THR A 135 13.25 14.01 9.69
C THR A 135 13.09 12.55 9.29
N LEU A 136 12.46 12.32 8.14
CA LEU A 136 12.24 11.00 7.57
C LEU A 136 13.02 10.88 6.25
N HIS A 137 13.90 9.89 6.18
CA HIS A 137 14.73 9.60 5.00
C HIS A 137 14.09 8.50 4.13
N ASN A 138 14.50 8.43 2.85
CA ASN A 138 13.98 7.49 1.86
C ASN A 138 12.48 7.65 1.55
N VAL A 139 11.92 8.85 1.70
CA VAL A 139 10.49 9.12 1.51
C VAL A 139 10.10 9.07 0.01
N PRO A 140 9.05 8.32 -0.38
CA PRO A 140 8.66 8.17 -1.77
C PRO A 140 8.05 9.43 -2.40
N GLY A 141 8.16 9.52 -3.74
CA GLY A 141 7.70 10.67 -4.51
C GLY A 141 6.23 10.65 -4.92
N HIS A 142 5.59 9.46 -4.98
CA HIS A 142 4.28 9.20 -5.57
C HIS A 142 3.10 10.04 -5.01
N ILE A 143 1.97 10.07 -5.75
CA ILE A 143 0.79 10.92 -5.45
C ILE A 143 0.28 10.76 -4.01
N ASP A 144 0.12 9.52 -3.51
CA ASP A 144 -0.37 9.30 -2.15
C ASP A 144 0.59 9.85 -1.07
N ALA A 145 1.90 9.91 -1.33
CA ALA A 145 2.87 10.50 -0.41
C ALA A 145 2.83 12.04 -0.45
N ALA A 146 2.53 12.63 -1.61
CA ALA A 146 2.23 14.06 -1.71
C ALA A 146 0.94 14.45 -0.96
N ALA A 147 -0.08 13.59 -0.96
CA ALA A 147 -1.30 13.79 -0.15
C ALA A 147 -1.00 13.72 1.36
N LEU A 148 -0.17 12.76 1.79
CA LEU A 148 0.28 12.67 3.18
C LEU A 148 1.07 13.91 3.62
N ARG A 149 2.04 14.38 2.82
CA ARG A 149 2.76 15.63 3.08
C ARG A 149 1.80 16.83 3.19
N LYS A 150 0.79 16.91 2.32
CA LYS A 150 -0.21 17.99 2.36
C LYS A 150 -1.13 17.94 3.59
N ALA A 151 -1.29 16.78 4.23
CA ALA A 151 -1.97 16.67 5.51
C ALA A 151 -1.10 17.18 6.68
N LEU A 152 0.23 17.00 6.63
CA LEU A 152 1.15 17.58 7.63
C LEU A 152 1.12 19.11 7.63
N GLU A 153 0.99 19.74 6.46
CA GLU A 153 0.87 21.21 6.34
C GLU A 153 -0.38 21.79 7.07
N LEU A 154 -1.32 20.94 7.51
CA LEU A 154 -2.48 21.34 8.32
C LEU A 154 -2.16 21.42 9.82
N ILE A 155 -1.08 20.75 10.26
CA ILE A 155 -0.65 20.60 11.68
C ILE A 155 0.81 21.01 11.93
N PHE A 156 1.56 21.42 10.92
CA PHE A 156 2.93 21.97 11.03
C PHE A 156 3.08 23.25 10.19
N GLU A 157 3.92 24.18 10.65
CA GLU A 157 4.26 25.39 9.87
C GLU A 157 5.33 25.11 8.83
N GLU A 158 6.35 24.34 9.22
CA GLU A 158 7.44 23.93 8.34
C GLU A 158 7.20 22.50 7.85
N VAL A 159 7.05 22.31 6.55
CA VAL A 159 7.04 21.00 5.88
C VAL A 159 7.83 21.10 4.58
N GLY A 160 9.00 20.45 4.54
CA GLY A 160 9.91 20.46 3.39
C GLY A 160 10.22 19.05 2.90
N HIS A 161 10.23 18.84 1.58
CA HIS A 161 10.57 17.53 1.00
C HIS A 161 11.45 17.65 -0.24
N GLU A 162 12.71 17.25 -0.11
CA GLU A 162 13.73 17.31 -1.15
C GLU A 162 14.55 16.02 -1.15
N SER A 163 14.93 15.52 -2.34
CA SER A 163 15.84 14.37 -2.51
C SER A 163 15.53 13.13 -1.65
N GLY A 164 14.25 12.84 -1.43
CA GLY A 164 13.80 11.71 -0.60
C GLY A 164 13.92 11.91 0.91
N VAL A 165 14.12 13.15 1.37
CA VAL A 165 14.12 13.52 2.79
C VAL A 165 12.95 14.46 3.05
N LEU A 166 12.04 14.05 3.95
CA LEU A 166 10.97 14.88 4.50
C LEU A 166 11.43 15.46 5.83
N ARG A 167 11.27 16.75 6.03
CA ARG A 167 11.43 17.44 7.32
C ARG A 167 10.14 18.13 7.70
N PHE A 168 9.80 18.12 8.98
CA PHE A 168 8.71 18.92 9.54
C PHE A 168 9.10 19.48 10.91
N ALA A 169 8.60 20.67 11.22
CA ALA A 169 8.85 21.39 12.47
C ALA A 169 7.76 22.46 12.71
N ALA A 170 7.83 23.12 13.86
CA ALA A 170 6.88 24.15 14.31
C ALA A 170 5.42 23.62 14.27
N PRO A 171 4.99 22.80 15.26
CA PRO A 171 3.64 22.25 15.29
C PRO A 171 2.60 23.36 15.45
N ARG A 172 1.51 23.23 14.70
CA ARG A 172 0.31 24.07 14.81
C ARG A 172 -0.65 23.41 15.79
N SER A 173 -1.29 24.19 16.65
CA SER A 173 -2.44 23.75 17.45
C SER A 173 -3.75 24.42 16.96
N PRO A 174 -4.26 24.08 15.76
CA PRO A 174 -5.53 24.60 15.29
C PRO A 174 -6.68 24.05 16.14
N ARG A 175 -7.80 24.76 16.28
CA ARG A 175 -8.98 24.22 17.00
C ARG A 175 -9.77 23.13 16.23
N ARG A 176 -9.45 22.95 14.94
CA ARG A 176 -10.12 22.04 14.00
C ARG A 176 -9.25 21.88 12.77
N VAL A 177 -9.11 20.66 12.26
CA VAL A 177 -8.62 20.37 10.90
C VAL A 177 -9.79 19.96 10.01
N VAL A 178 -9.78 20.38 8.74
CA VAL A 178 -10.78 19.95 7.73
C VAL A 178 -10.09 19.18 6.61
N LEU A 179 -10.38 17.88 6.54
CA LEU A 179 -9.92 16.99 5.49
C LEU A 179 -10.88 17.09 4.30
N ARG A 180 -10.52 17.99 3.37
CA ARG A 180 -11.33 18.28 2.20
C ARG A 180 -11.42 17.15 1.19
N ARG A 181 -12.51 17.15 0.41
CA ARG A 181 -12.81 16.11 -0.59
C ARG A 181 -11.69 15.90 -1.61
N GLU A 182 -11.01 16.96 -2.05
CA GLU A 182 -9.91 16.89 -3.02
C GLU A 182 -8.65 16.23 -2.45
N LEU A 183 -8.58 16.09 -1.13
CA LEU A 183 -7.48 15.46 -0.39
C LEU A 183 -7.84 14.02 0.01
N THR A 184 -9.05 13.78 0.53
CA THR A 184 -9.50 12.41 0.90
C THR A 184 -9.70 11.50 -0.32
N ALA A 185 -10.06 12.06 -1.48
CA ALA A 185 -10.16 11.32 -2.73
C ALA A 185 -8.79 10.90 -3.32
N ARG A 186 -7.67 11.52 -2.91
CA ARG A 186 -6.32 11.18 -3.41
C ARG A 186 -5.77 9.92 -2.77
N SER A 187 -5.90 9.78 -1.45
CA SER A 187 -5.34 8.63 -0.73
C SER A 187 -6.13 8.23 0.50
N ARG A 188 -6.49 6.95 0.56
CA ARG A 188 -6.98 6.30 1.79
C ARG A 188 -5.89 6.14 2.85
N SER A 189 -4.60 6.14 2.49
CA SER A 189 -3.49 6.09 3.45
C SER A 189 -3.41 7.32 4.34
N LEU A 190 -4.04 8.43 3.95
CA LEU A 190 -4.17 9.64 4.77
C LEU A 190 -4.87 9.37 6.11
N PHE A 191 -5.78 8.40 6.16
CA PHE A 191 -6.55 8.07 7.36
C PHE A 191 -5.68 7.43 8.46
N CYS A 192 -4.48 6.92 8.12
CA CYS A 192 -3.47 6.54 9.11
C CYS A 192 -3.05 7.73 10.00
N LEU A 193 -3.13 8.97 9.50
CA LEU A 193 -2.74 10.17 10.25
C LEU A 193 -3.83 10.69 11.21
N LEU A 194 -5.02 10.08 11.28
CA LEU A 194 -6.10 10.57 12.14
C LEU A 194 -5.67 10.79 13.61
N PRO A 195 -4.93 9.88 14.28
CA PRO A 195 -4.44 10.13 15.64
C PRO A 195 -3.54 11.36 15.76
N ALA A 196 -2.65 11.59 14.80
CA ALA A 196 -1.77 12.77 14.81
C ALA A 196 -2.53 14.07 14.51
N LEU A 197 -3.46 14.04 13.55
CA LEU A 197 -4.31 15.19 13.24
C LEU A 197 -5.19 15.56 14.45
N LEU A 198 -5.76 14.57 15.15
CA LEU A 198 -6.55 14.77 16.37
C LEU A 198 -5.70 15.18 17.58
N HIS A 199 -4.46 14.68 17.70
CA HIS A 199 -3.53 15.06 18.77
C HIS A 199 -3.18 16.56 18.70
N HIS A 200 -2.87 17.08 17.50
CA HIS A 200 -2.56 18.50 17.32
C HIS A 200 -3.79 19.41 17.28
N ALA A 201 -4.93 18.92 16.75
CA ALA A 201 -6.10 19.77 16.50
C ALA A 201 -7.26 19.64 17.50
N GLY A 202 -7.30 18.56 18.29
CA GLY A 202 -8.44 18.17 19.12
C GLY A 202 -9.69 17.70 18.33
N GLU A 203 -9.82 18.09 17.06
CA GLU A 203 -11.01 17.89 16.23
C GLU A 203 -10.67 17.81 14.73
N VAL A 204 -11.24 16.83 14.02
CA VAL A 204 -11.09 16.62 12.58
C VAL A 204 -12.45 16.45 11.91
N VAL A 205 -12.74 17.28 10.91
CA VAL A 205 -13.92 17.17 10.04
C VAL A 205 -13.52 16.57 8.70
N ILE A 206 -14.30 15.64 8.17
CA ILE A 206 -13.99 14.85 6.97
C ILE A 206 -15.09 15.06 5.93
N GLU A 207 -14.80 15.76 4.83
CA GLU A 207 -15.80 16.15 3.82
C GLU A 207 -16.23 15.03 2.85
N ALA A 208 -15.49 13.92 2.83
CA ALA A 208 -15.88 12.72 2.09
C ALA A 208 -15.07 11.49 2.54
N SER A 209 -15.76 10.36 2.68
CA SER A 209 -15.16 9.03 2.86
C SER A 209 -14.15 8.69 1.75
N PRO A 210 -13.08 7.93 2.06
CA PRO A 210 -11.94 7.76 1.15
C PRO A 210 -12.26 6.98 -0.11
N VAL A 211 -12.05 7.61 -1.27
CA VAL A 211 -12.03 6.93 -2.58
C VAL A 211 -10.78 6.05 -2.66
N GLY A 212 -10.96 4.79 -3.06
CA GLY A 212 -9.91 3.79 -3.13
C GLY A 212 -10.07 2.83 -4.30
N CYS A 213 -9.06 1.98 -4.52
CA CYS A 213 -9.07 0.98 -5.58
C CYS A 213 -10.27 0.02 -5.48
N LEU A 214 -10.89 -0.33 -6.60
CA LEU A 214 -12.13 -1.13 -6.63
C LEU A 214 -11.89 -2.65 -6.49
N ILE A 215 -10.99 -3.04 -5.60
CA ILE A 215 -10.48 -4.42 -5.42
C ILE A 215 -11.24 -5.26 -4.37
N GLY A 216 -12.00 -4.61 -3.48
CA GLY A 216 -12.70 -5.23 -2.36
C GLY A 216 -13.08 -4.22 -1.28
N ASP A 217 -14.02 -4.61 -0.41
CA ASP A 217 -14.63 -3.71 0.56
C ASP A 217 -13.72 -3.39 1.74
N ARG A 218 -13.73 -2.13 2.14
CA ARG A 218 -12.96 -1.58 3.24
C ARG A 218 -13.84 -0.53 3.94
N PRO A 219 -14.65 -0.89 4.95
CA PRO A 219 -15.50 0.07 5.65
C PRO A 219 -14.64 1.15 6.32
N PHE A 220 -15.22 2.33 6.54
CA PHE A 220 -14.52 3.43 7.22
C PHE A 220 -14.62 3.27 8.74
N ASP A 221 -15.75 2.77 9.21
CA ASP A 221 -16.19 2.59 10.60
C ASP A 221 -15.14 1.86 11.45
N TRP A 222 -14.40 0.89 10.89
CA TRP A 222 -13.30 0.21 11.57
C TRP A 222 -12.22 1.16 12.11
N TYR A 223 -11.98 2.31 11.46
CA TYR A 223 -11.00 3.31 11.92
C TYR A 223 -11.60 4.19 13.02
N VAL A 224 -12.89 4.49 12.87
CA VAL A 224 -13.71 5.32 13.76
C VAL A 224 -13.92 4.61 15.11
N ASP A 225 -14.26 3.33 15.10
CA ASP A 225 -14.49 2.53 16.30
C ASP A 225 -13.22 2.31 17.13
N ILE A 226 -12.05 2.27 16.49
CA ILE A 226 -10.76 2.25 17.19
C ILE A 226 -10.56 3.56 17.95
N LEU A 227 -10.79 4.71 17.31
CA LEU A 227 -10.67 6.02 17.96
C LEU A 227 -11.70 6.18 19.11
N ARG A 228 -12.92 5.65 18.94
CA ARG A 228 -13.94 5.58 20.01
C ARG A 228 -13.44 4.79 21.24
N ARG A 229 -12.66 3.72 21.08
CA ARG A 229 -12.04 2.98 22.21
C ARG A 229 -11.06 3.86 22.99
N PHE A 230 -10.32 4.74 22.33
CA PHE A 230 -9.41 5.69 22.97
C PHE A 230 -10.10 6.98 23.47
N GLY A 231 -11.44 7.02 23.52
CA GLY A 231 -12.21 8.14 24.06
C GLY A 231 -12.63 9.22 23.06
N ALA A 232 -12.48 8.99 21.75
CA ALA A 232 -12.97 9.93 20.73
C ALA A 232 -14.50 9.90 20.58
N THR A 233 -15.13 11.07 20.52
CA THR A 233 -16.53 11.24 20.12
C THR A 233 -16.63 11.44 18.62
N VAL A 234 -17.67 10.89 18.00
CA VAL A 234 -17.84 10.87 16.55
C VAL A 234 -19.29 11.16 16.20
N ASP A 235 -19.48 12.21 15.41
CA ASP A 235 -20.74 12.58 14.78
C ASP A 235 -20.64 12.30 13.28
N ASP A 236 -21.60 11.57 12.70
CA ASP A 236 -21.58 11.15 11.30
C ASP A 236 -22.85 11.61 10.60
N GLY A 237 -22.82 12.84 10.08
CA GLY A 237 -23.94 13.48 9.41
C GLY A 237 -23.88 13.32 7.89
N ASP A 238 -25.02 13.52 7.21
CA ASP A 238 -25.31 13.30 5.77
C ASP A 238 -24.22 13.64 4.73
N ARG A 239 -23.25 14.50 5.08
CA ARG A 239 -22.19 14.99 4.19
C ARG A 239 -20.79 15.04 4.83
N THR A 240 -20.67 14.83 6.13
CA THR A 240 -19.42 15.05 6.88
C THR A 240 -19.36 14.20 8.15
N THR A 241 -18.28 13.44 8.32
CA THR A 241 -17.94 12.85 9.63
C THR A 241 -17.09 13.84 10.42
N THR A 242 -17.46 14.11 11.66
CA THR A 242 -16.67 14.89 12.63
C THR A 242 -16.17 13.98 13.74
N ILE A 243 -14.88 14.04 14.03
CA ILE A 243 -14.24 13.31 15.11
C ILE A 243 -13.63 14.33 16.09
N GLU A 244 -14.01 14.26 17.36
CA GLU A 244 -13.40 15.02 18.46
C GLU A 244 -12.62 14.06 19.36
N TRP A 245 -11.44 14.45 19.86
CA TRP A 245 -10.63 13.63 20.77
C TRP A 245 -10.11 14.43 21.97
N ARG A 246 -11.04 15.18 22.62
CA ARG A 246 -10.72 16.12 23.70
C ARG A 246 -10.27 15.45 25.01
N ARG A 247 -10.65 14.19 25.26
CA ARG A 247 -10.12 13.36 26.35
C ARG A 247 -9.58 12.06 25.77
N ARG A 248 -8.27 11.90 25.85
CA ARG A 248 -7.53 10.72 25.39
C ARG A 248 -7.53 9.71 26.54
N THR A 249 -8.00 8.48 26.32
CA THR A 249 -7.99 7.40 27.34
C THR A 249 -7.30 6.17 26.78
N PRO A 250 -6.49 5.45 27.58
CA PRO A 250 -5.85 4.21 27.13
C PRO A 250 -6.91 3.12 26.89
N ALA A 251 -6.60 2.14 26.05
CA ALA A 251 -7.57 1.12 25.64
C ALA A 251 -6.92 -0.24 25.40
N ASP A 252 -7.58 -1.29 25.87
CA ASP A 252 -7.28 -2.67 25.51
C ASP A 252 -8.14 -3.08 24.30
N ILE A 253 -7.51 -3.53 23.22
CA ILE A 253 -8.14 -3.82 21.93
C ILE A 253 -7.68 -5.18 21.42
N ASP A 254 -8.60 -6.15 21.37
CA ASP A 254 -8.42 -7.39 20.62
C ASP A 254 -9.03 -7.29 19.22
N PHE A 255 -8.19 -7.43 18.20
CA PHE A 255 -8.62 -7.34 16.82
C PHE A 255 -9.24 -8.66 16.33
N ARG A 256 -10.58 -8.77 16.29
CA ARG A 256 -11.27 -9.93 15.66
C ARG A 256 -10.79 -10.20 14.22
N TYR A 257 -10.43 -9.15 13.49
CA TYR A 257 -9.59 -9.18 12.30
C TYR A 257 -8.76 -7.89 12.29
N PRO A 258 -7.43 -7.93 12.07
CA PRO A 258 -6.60 -6.73 12.02
C PRO A 258 -6.46 -6.16 10.59
N PRO A 259 -7.20 -5.09 10.22
CA PRO A 259 -6.81 -4.29 9.06
C PRO A 259 -5.51 -3.55 9.37
N MET A 260 -4.53 -3.55 8.45
CA MET A 260 -3.26 -2.80 8.59
C MET A 260 -3.48 -1.39 9.15
N THR A 261 -4.32 -0.59 8.49
CA THR A 261 -4.67 0.78 8.88
C THR A 261 -5.28 0.88 10.29
N GLY A 262 -6.00 -0.15 10.75
CA GLY A 262 -6.57 -0.16 12.11
C GLY A 262 -5.50 -0.39 13.18
N THR A 263 -4.59 -1.36 12.97
CA THR A 263 -3.40 -1.51 13.82
C THR A 263 -2.58 -0.22 13.84
N VAL A 264 -2.38 0.41 12.68
CA VAL A 264 -1.63 1.67 12.56
C VAL A 264 -2.25 2.82 13.35
N ILE A 265 -3.58 2.97 13.26
CA ILE A 265 -4.34 3.97 14.02
C ILE A 265 -4.30 3.65 15.52
N ALA A 266 -4.46 2.39 15.92
CA ALA A 266 -4.44 2.00 17.33
C ALA A 266 -3.07 2.22 17.98
N VAL A 267 -1.97 1.90 17.29
CA VAL A 267 -0.60 2.15 17.77
C VAL A 267 -0.33 3.65 17.94
N ALA A 268 -0.70 4.47 16.96
CA ALA A 268 -0.51 5.91 17.03
C ALA A 268 -1.46 6.60 18.03
N ALA A 269 -2.66 6.05 18.27
CA ALA A 269 -3.57 6.55 19.28
C ALA A 269 -3.10 6.18 20.70
N ALA A 270 -2.72 4.92 20.93
CA ALA A 270 -2.18 4.45 22.21
C ALA A 270 -0.92 5.23 22.64
N ALA A 271 -0.03 5.56 21.70
CA ALA A 271 1.19 6.33 21.98
C ALA A 271 0.94 7.68 22.67
N VAL A 272 -0.22 8.31 22.43
CA VAL A 272 -0.60 9.61 23.03
C VAL A 272 -1.87 9.52 23.89
N ALA A 273 -2.29 8.31 24.27
CA ALA A 273 -3.36 8.06 25.22
C ALA A 273 -2.75 7.75 26.61
N PRO A 274 -2.90 8.62 27.63
CA PRO A 274 -2.11 8.50 28.86
C PRO A 274 -2.29 7.17 29.61
N GLY A 275 -1.18 6.45 29.82
CA GLY A 275 -1.15 5.16 30.50
C GLY A 275 -1.18 3.94 29.58
N ARG A 276 -1.40 2.78 30.18
CA ARG A 276 -1.17 1.47 29.57
C ARG A 276 -2.30 1.02 28.65
N SER A 277 -1.98 0.76 27.38
CA SER A 277 -2.89 0.18 26.37
C SER A 277 -2.34 -1.16 25.86
N VAL A 278 -3.18 -2.21 25.77
CA VAL A 278 -2.81 -3.53 25.21
C VAL A 278 -3.48 -3.75 23.86
N LEU A 279 -2.69 -4.08 22.83
CA LEU A 279 -3.21 -4.37 21.50
C LEU A 279 -2.90 -5.82 21.10
N THR A 280 -3.91 -6.68 21.03
CA THR A 280 -3.78 -8.12 20.67
C THR A 280 -4.32 -8.44 19.28
N ASN A 281 -3.80 -9.52 18.69
CA ASN A 281 -4.09 -9.96 17.33
C ASN A 281 -3.86 -8.88 16.25
N CYS A 282 -2.86 -8.00 16.44
CA CYS A 282 -2.52 -6.92 15.51
C CYS A 282 -1.98 -7.41 14.16
N SER A 283 -2.03 -6.55 13.14
CA SER A 283 -1.53 -6.85 11.80
C SER A 283 0.00 -6.97 11.80
N VAL A 284 0.51 -8.16 11.48
CA VAL A 284 1.96 -8.48 11.43
C VAL A 284 2.66 -8.09 10.13
N GLU A 285 1.99 -7.33 9.26
CA GLU A 285 2.55 -6.80 8.01
C GLU A 285 3.83 -5.98 8.25
N PRO A 286 4.88 -6.10 7.42
CA PRO A 286 6.17 -5.43 7.66
C PRO A 286 6.06 -3.93 7.96
N SER A 287 5.21 -3.21 7.23
CA SER A 287 4.98 -1.78 7.42
C SER A 287 4.33 -1.40 8.76
N CYS A 288 3.72 -2.35 9.48
CA CYS A 288 3.23 -2.15 10.84
C CYS A 288 4.38 -2.36 11.86
N ALA A 289 5.28 -3.32 11.60
CA ALA A 289 6.50 -3.47 12.40
C ALA A 289 7.43 -2.25 12.27
N ASP A 290 7.61 -1.75 11.05
CA ASP A 290 8.37 -0.52 10.77
C ASP A 290 7.83 0.68 11.58
N GLN A 291 6.51 0.78 11.78
CA GLN A 291 5.89 1.81 12.62
C GLN A 291 6.18 1.61 14.11
N ILE A 292 6.12 0.38 14.63
CA ILE A 292 6.46 0.08 16.02
C ILE A 292 7.92 0.45 16.31
N ASP A 293 8.82 0.15 15.39
CA ASP A 293 10.25 0.46 15.55
C ASP A 293 10.53 1.96 15.35
N CYS A 294 9.79 2.65 14.47
CA CYS A 294 9.76 4.12 14.39
C CYS A 294 9.28 4.76 15.71
N ALA A 295 8.19 4.23 16.29
CA ALA A 295 7.61 4.70 17.55
C ALA A 295 8.58 4.54 18.74
N ARG A 296 9.34 3.44 18.77
CA ARG A 296 10.47 3.25 19.70
C ARG A 296 11.60 4.25 19.44
N GLY A 297 11.92 4.53 18.18
CA GLY A 297 12.93 5.51 17.77
C GLY A 297 12.64 6.96 18.19
N GLN A 298 11.37 7.30 18.43
CA GLN A 298 10.93 8.58 19.03
C GLN A 298 10.65 8.50 20.54
N GLY A 299 11.08 7.42 21.21
CA GLY A 299 11.02 7.28 22.67
C GLY A 299 9.72 6.74 23.27
N ILE A 300 8.76 6.25 22.47
CA ILE A 300 7.53 5.64 23.00
C ILE A 300 7.87 4.26 23.58
N THR A 301 7.44 4.02 24.82
CA THR A 301 7.66 2.73 25.50
C THR A 301 6.68 1.68 24.96
N ILE A 302 7.21 0.75 24.17
CA ILE A 302 6.44 -0.36 23.56
C ILE A 302 7.09 -1.70 23.87
N ALA A 303 6.45 -2.47 24.75
CA ALA A 303 6.81 -3.85 25.06
C ALA A 303 6.10 -4.85 24.10
N GLY A 304 6.68 -6.04 23.95
CA GLY A 304 6.18 -7.06 23.02
C GLY A 304 6.54 -6.81 21.55
N THR A 305 5.92 -7.56 20.66
CA THR A 305 6.04 -7.44 19.19
C THR A 305 4.76 -7.95 18.54
N LEU A 306 4.33 -7.32 17.44
CA LEU A 306 3.16 -7.72 16.66
C LEU A 306 3.13 -9.25 16.45
N PRO A 307 2.01 -9.94 16.76
CA PRO A 307 0.66 -9.40 16.89
C PRO A 307 0.28 -8.84 18.27
N GLU A 308 1.15 -8.88 19.28
CA GLU A 308 0.84 -8.43 20.65
C GLU A 308 1.82 -7.36 21.14
N VAL A 309 1.30 -6.17 21.45
CA VAL A 309 2.10 -5.05 22.00
C VAL A 309 1.40 -4.39 23.18
N VAL A 310 2.19 -3.97 24.15
CA VAL A 310 1.77 -3.12 25.27
C VAL A 310 2.45 -1.77 25.12
N ILE A 311 1.65 -0.70 25.09
CA ILE A 311 2.09 0.67 24.83
C ILE A 311 1.77 1.51 26.07
N GLU A 312 2.79 2.16 26.64
CA GLU A 312 2.62 3.16 27.69
C GLU A 312 2.58 4.54 27.03
N GLY A 313 1.37 5.10 26.90
CA GLY A 313 1.15 6.40 26.27
C GLY A 313 1.29 7.58 27.24
N SER A 314 1.52 8.78 26.69
CA SER A 314 1.70 10.01 27.47
C SER A 314 0.81 11.15 26.99
N GLU A 315 0.52 12.13 27.85
CA GLU A 315 -0.04 13.41 27.40
C GLU A 315 0.97 14.20 26.55
N GLN A 316 2.26 14.08 26.89
CA GLN A 316 3.38 14.80 26.30
C GLN A 316 3.72 14.25 24.91
N ALA A 317 3.79 15.15 23.93
CA ALA A 317 4.27 14.86 22.59
C ALA A 317 5.78 14.57 22.61
N PRO A 318 6.30 13.58 21.86
CA PRO A 318 7.73 13.42 21.63
C PRO A 318 8.35 14.69 21.01
N GLU A 319 9.53 15.11 21.45
CA GLU A 319 10.14 16.34 20.91
C GLU A 319 10.59 16.17 19.44
N ARG A 320 11.11 14.99 19.09
CA ARG A 320 11.76 14.75 17.81
C ARG A 320 11.71 13.28 17.37
N VAL A 321 11.69 13.08 16.06
CA VAL A 321 11.85 11.76 15.42
C VAL A 321 12.87 11.81 14.27
N GLY A 322 13.72 10.80 14.20
CA GLY A 322 14.64 10.56 13.08
C GLY A 322 14.49 9.12 12.60
N TRP A 323 14.05 8.90 11.36
CA TRP A 323 13.77 7.56 10.84
C TRP A 323 14.11 7.43 9.35
N THR A 324 14.32 6.20 8.89
CA THR A 324 14.48 5.88 7.46
C THR A 324 13.38 4.92 7.04
N ILE A 325 12.64 5.25 5.99
CA ILE A 325 11.58 4.38 5.46
C ILE A 325 12.22 3.16 4.78
N SER A 326 11.83 1.96 5.21
CA SER A 326 12.22 0.67 4.60
C SER A 326 11.90 0.66 3.10
N SER A 327 12.73 0.05 2.26
CA SER A 327 12.54 -0.01 0.80
C SER A 327 11.22 -0.67 0.39
N ASP A 328 10.61 -0.24 -0.72
CA ASP A 328 9.29 -0.74 -1.13
C ASP A 328 9.34 -2.23 -1.56
N ARG A 329 8.86 -3.08 -0.66
CA ARG A 329 8.80 -4.54 -0.83
C ARG A 329 7.91 -4.98 -2.02
N ILE A 330 7.02 -4.12 -2.50
CA ILE A 330 6.16 -4.40 -3.67
C ILE A 330 6.84 -3.93 -4.96
N HIS A 331 7.61 -2.83 -4.94
CA HIS A 331 8.49 -2.45 -6.05
C HIS A 331 9.55 -3.52 -6.29
N ALA A 332 10.11 -4.11 -5.22
CA ALA A 332 11.04 -5.23 -5.33
C ALA A 332 10.46 -6.40 -6.14
N VAL A 333 9.22 -6.81 -5.81
CA VAL A 333 8.47 -7.81 -6.57
C VAL A 333 8.17 -7.35 -8.01
N THR A 334 7.78 -6.10 -8.20
CA THR A 334 7.47 -5.53 -9.53
C THR A 334 8.68 -5.64 -10.47
N TYR A 335 9.87 -5.24 -10.00
CA TYR A 335 11.08 -5.24 -10.81
C TYR A 335 11.71 -6.64 -10.96
N ALA A 336 11.61 -7.51 -9.95
CA ALA A 336 11.96 -8.92 -10.09
C ALA A 336 11.07 -9.61 -11.15
N THR A 337 9.77 -9.37 -11.14
CA THR A 337 8.86 -9.87 -12.19
C THR A 337 9.16 -9.26 -13.55
N ALA A 338 9.54 -7.99 -13.66
CA ALA A 338 9.94 -7.38 -14.93
C ALA A 338 11.15 -8.09 -15.58
N ALA A 339 12.16 -8.45 -14.77
CA ALA A 339 13.30 -9.25 -15.24
C ALA A 339 12.86 -10.67 -15.68
N LEU A 340 12.02 -11.35 -14.90
CA LEU A 340 11.56 -12.70 -15.22
C LEU A 340 10.62 -12.73 -16.46
N LEU A 341 9.82 -11.70 -16.68
CA LEU A 341 9.00 -11.53 -17.89
C LEU A 341 9.84 -11.32 -19.16
N THR A 342 10.95 -10.61 -19.04
CA THR A 342 11.88 -10.36 -20.15
C THR A 342 12.96 -11.43 -20.29
N ARG A 343 12.93 -12.49 -19.45
CA ARG A 343 13.95 -13.54 -19.33
C ARG A 343 15.37 -13.02 -19.04
N GLY A 344 15.45 -11.87 -18.38
CA GLY A 344 16.70 -11.23 -17.95
C GLY A 344 16.97 -11.38 -16.45
N ARG A 345 17.72 -10.45 -15.88
CA ARG A 345 18.18 -10.44 -14.49
C ARG A 345 18.13 -9.01 -13.92
N VAL A 346 17.82 -8.85 -12.64
CA VAL A 346 17.88 -7.55 -11.95
C VAL A 346 18.58 -7.67 -10.61
N THR A 347 19.40 -6.66 -10.28
CA THR A 347 20.02 -6.50 -8.96
C THR A 347 19.43 -5.29 -8.24
N LEU A 348 18.50 -5.56 -7.32
CA LEU A 348 17.82 -4.58 -6.51
C LEU A 348 18.67 -4.20 -5.29
N ARG A 349 18.83 -2.90 -5.04
CA ARG A 349 19.53 -2.36 -3.87
C ARG A 349 18.51 -1.76 -2.89
N SER A 350 18.56 -2.19 -1.63
CA SER A 350 17.64 -1.78 -0.56
C SER A 350 18.39 -1.13 0.61
N MET A 351 17.67 -0.41 1.47
CA MET A 351 18.21 0.11 2.74
C MET A 351 18.26 -0.97 3.84
N ASP A 352 17.44 -2.00 3.69
CA ASP A 352 17.06 -2.99 4.68
C ASP A 352 16.88 -4.38 4.04
N ALA A 353 16.63 -5.42 4.85
CA ALA A 353 16.32 -6.76 4.36
C ALA A 353 14.88 -6.80 3.82
N LEU A 354 14.74 -7.04 2.52
CA LEU A 354 13.44 -7.02 1.84
C LEU A 354 12.55 -8.17 2.34
N ARG A 355 11.63 -7.85 3.25
CA ARG A 355 10.67 -8.80 3.87
C ARG A 355 9.65 -9.37 2.86
N ILE A 356 10.13 -10.21 1.93
CA ILE A 356 9.37 -10.87 0.85
C ILE A 356 9.65 -12.39 0.69
N PRO A 357 10.00 -13.17 1.74
CA PRO A 357 10.48 -14.56 1.58
C PRO A 357 9.49 -15.50 0.89
N ARG A 358 8.18 -15.24 1.03
CA ARG A 358 7.11 -15.98 0.34
C ARG A 358 7.10 -15.75 -1.17
N PHE A 359 7.52 -14.58 -1.66
CA PHE A 359 7.68 -14.34 -3.10
C PHE A 359 8.94 -15.03 -3.63
N LEU A 360 10.06 -14.94 -2.91
CA LEU A 360 11.32 -15.57 -3.31
C LEU A 360 11.17 -17.09 -3.45
N ALA A 361 10.59 -17.74 -2.43
CA ALA A 361 10.33 -19.18 -2.47
C ALA A 361 9.43 -19.59 -3.65
N VAL A 362 8.41 -18.78 -4.00
CA VAL A 362 7.53 -19.04 -5.15
C VAL A 362 8.29 -18.90 -6.48
N VAL A 363 9.16 -17.90 -6.65
CA VAL A 363 9.94 -17.78 -7.90
C VAL A 363 11.06 -18.83 -7.99
N GLU A 364 11.70 -19.22 -6.87
CA GLU A 364 12.60 -20.38 -6.81
C GLU A 364 11.84 -21.68 -7.17
N GLU A 365 10.61 -21.88 -6.66
CA GLU A 365 9.73 -23.00 -7.02
C GLU A 365 9.34 -22.99 -8.50
N MET A 366 9.10 -21.81 -9.09
CA MET A 366 8.89 -21.63 -10.53
C MET A 366 10.16 -21.90 -11.36
N GLY A 367 11.35 -21.78 -10.77
CA GLY A 367 12.65 -22.06 -11.41
C GLY A 367 13.52 -20.83 -11.71
N ALA A 368 13.24 -19.67 -11.10
CA ALA A 368 14.10 -18.50 -11.16
C ALA A 368 15.38 -18.68 -10.31
N GLU A 369 16.44 -17.97 -10.67
CA GLU A 369 17.60 -17.75 -9.81
C GLU A 369 17.30 -16.63 -8.80
N VAL A 370 17.65 -16.87 -7.53
CA VAL A 370 17.57 -15.88 -6.44
C VAL A 370 18.87 -15.89 -5.64
N SER A 371 19.47 -14.71 -5.46
CA SER A 371 20.63 -14.49 -4.60
C SER A 371 20.38 -13.28 -3.70
N GLU A 372 20.36 -13.50 -2.39
CA GLU A 372 20.13 -12.47 -1.37
C GLU A 372 21.40 -12.21 -0.56
N CYS A 373 21.70 -10.94 -0.34
CA CYS A 373 22.80 -10.42 0.45
C CYS A 373 22.34 -9.16 1.21
N PRO A 374 23.03 -8.72 2.27
CA PRO A 374 22.69 -7.49 2.98
C PRO A 374 22.58 -6.27 2.03
N GLY A 375 21.40 -5.65 1.98
CA GLY A 375 21.09 -4.51 1.10
C GLY A 375 21.05 -4.83 -0.41
N ARG A 376 21.05 -6.10 -0.81
CA ARG A 376 21.04 -6.51 -2.23
C ARG A 376 20.26 -7.81 -2.46
N LEU A 377 19.28 -7.74 -3.36
CA LEU A 377 18.56 -8.89 -3.90
C LEU A 377 18.77 -8.97 -5.41
N THR A 378 19.35 -10.06 -5.89
CA THR A 378 19.42 -10.37 -7.32
C THR A 378 18.42 -11.47 -7.66
N VAL A 379 17.59 -11.24 -8.67
CA VAL A 379 16.63 -12.22 -9.22
C VAL A 379 16.82 -12.29 -10.73
N GLY A 380 16.80 -13.48 -11.32
CA GLY A 380 16.94 -13.64 -12.77
C GLY A 380 16.36 -14.93 -13.33
N TYR A 381 16.17 -14.94 -14.64
CA TYR A 381 15.84 -16.13 -15.41
C TYR A 381 17.15 -16.90 -15.69
N PRO A 382 17.25 -18.20 -15.36
CA PRO A 382 18.51 -18.93 -15.55
C PRO A 382 18.88 -19.01 -17.04
N PRO A 383 20.12 -18.66 -17.45
CA PRO A 383 20.54 -18.73 -18.84
C PRO A 383 20.35 -20.13 -19.44
N GLY A 384 19.76 -20.20 -20.64
CA GLY A 384 19.48 -21.47 -21.33
C GLY A 384 18.37 -22.34 -20.71
N SER A 385 17.68 -21.87 -19.65
CA SER A 385 16.56 -22.61 -19.08
C SER A 385 15.28 -22.54 -19.94
N GLY A 386 14.52 -23.63 -19.89
CA GLY A 386 13.20 -23.73 -20.50
C GLY A 386 12.13 -22.90 -19.77
N PRO A 387 10.85 -23.18 -20.04
CA PRO A 387 9.72 -22.55 -19.36
C PRO A 387 9.81 -22.60 -17.83
N LEU A 388 9.25 -21.59 -17.16
CA LEU A 388 9.02 -21.66 -15.72
C LEU A 388 7.97 -22.74 -15.41
N ARG A 389 8.01 -23.28 -14.19
CA ARG A 389 7.02 -24.25 -13.71
C ARG A 389 5.72 -23.53 -13.32
N ALA A 390 4.59 -24.17 -13.60
CA ALA A 390 3.32 -23.81 -12.97
C ALA A 390 3.36 -24.18 -11.47
N VAL A 391 2.70 -23.39 -10.62
CA VAL A 391 2.73 -23.50 -9.15
C VAL A 391 1.35 -23.25 -8.54
N ARG A 392 1.21 -23.50 -7.24
CA ARG A 392 0.00 -23.17 -6.46
C ARG A 392 0.31 -22.12 -5.40
N ILE A 393 -0.44 -21.02 -5.41
CA ILE A 393 -0.24 -19.86 -4.52
C ILE A 393 -1.47 -19.67 -3.64
N GLU A 394 -1.26 -19.66 -2.32
CA GLU A 394 -2.30 -19.39 -1.33
C GLU A 394 -1.98 -18.06 -0.64
N ALA A 395 -2.63 -17.00 -1.13
CA ALA A 395 -2.41 -15.64 -0.68
C ALA A 395 -3.27 -15.28 0.54
N GLY A 396 -2.95 -14.15 1.15
CA GLY A 396 -3.66 -13.64 2.32
C GLY A 396 -3.00 -12.43 2.94
N SER A 397 -3.30 -12.23 4.23
CA SER A 397 -2.49 -11.39 5.12
C SER A 397 -1.16 -12.06 5.46
N GLU A 398 -0.11 -11.27 5.70
CA GLU A 398 1.18 -11.71 6.24
C GLU A 398 0.99 -12.67 7.45
N PRO A 399 1.73 -13.80 7.57
CA PRO A 399 2.88 -14.24 6.77
C PRO A 399 2.54 -15.23 5.62
N ARG A 400 1.33 -15.16 5.06
CA ARG A 400 1.00 -15.78 3.77
C ARG A 400 1.57 -14.97 2.60
N PHE A 401 1.42 -15.48 1.38
CA PHE A 401 1.79 -14.73 0.17
C PHE A 401 0.93 -13.45 0.06
N SER A 402 1.53 -12.28 -0.15
CA SER A 402 0.77 -11.02 -0.10
C SER A 402 -0.13 -10.85 -1.33
N SER A 403 -1.40 -10.49 -1.13
CA SER A 403 -2.34 -10.17 -2.23
C SER A 403 -1.83 -9.05 -3.15
N ASP A 404 -1.01 -8.11 -2.64
CA ASP A 404 -0.42 -7.03 -3.46
C ASP A 404 0.61 -7.55 -4.48
N TRP A 405 1.08 -8.79 -4.37
CA TRP A 405 1.99 -9.43 -5.35
C TRP A 405 1.26 -10.21 -6.45
N ILE A 406 -0.01 -10.58 -6.23
CA ILE A 406 -0.78 -11.46 -7.13
C ILE A 406 -0.77 -10.97 -8.59
N PRO A 407 -0.99 -9.66 -8.92
CA PRO A 407 -1.02 -9.22 -10.32
C PRO A 407 0.29 -9.48 -11.08
N PHE A 408 1.43 -9.35 -10.41
CA PHE A 408 2.75 -9.57 -11.02
C PHE A 408 2.99 -11.05 -11.28
N VAL A 409 2.72 -11.91 -10.29
CA VAL A 409 2.97 -13.36 -10.44
C VAL A 409 1.92 -14.02 -11.34
N ALA A 410 0.66 -13.57 -11.34
CA ALA A 410 -0.34 -14.05 -12.30
C ALA A 410 0.04 -13.73 -13.76
N LEU A 411 0.56 -12.52 -14.02
CA LEU A 411 1.10 -12.16 -15.33
C LEU A 411 2.33 -12.99 -15.71
N LEU A 412 3.25 -13.21 -14.77
CA LEU A 412 4.45 -14.03 -14.99
C LEU A 412 4.09 -15.49 -15.28
N LEU A 413 3.11 -16.07 -14.57
CA LEU A 413 2.62 -17.42 -14.83
C LEU A 413 1.97 -17.49 -16.22
N ALA A 414 1.07 -16.57 -16.54
CA ALA A 414 0.38 -16.54 -17.82
C ALA A 414 1.35 -16.43 -19.02
N ALA A 415 2.43 -15.65 -18.90
CA ALA A 415 3.33 -15.35 -20.00
C ALA A 415 4.63 -16.19 -20.04
N ARG A 416 5.02 -16.87 -18.95
CA ARG A 416 6.33 -17.57 -18.86
C ARG A 416 6.31 -18.96 -18.23
N SER A 417 5.19 -19.43 -17.68
CA SER A 417 5.09 -20.79 -17.14
C SER A 417 4.54 -21.80 -18.16
N LYS A 418 4.86 -23.09 -17.96
CA LYS A 418 4.26 -24.21 -18.69
C LYS A 418 3.30 -24.97 -17.78
N GLY A 419 2.04 -25.06 -18.19
CA GLY A 419 0.99 -25.81 -17.50
C GLY A 419 -0.13 -24.91 -17.00
N SER A 420 -0.78 -25.33 -15.91
CA SER A 420 -1.88 -24.60 -15.27
C SER A 420 -1.55 -24.36 -13.80
N SER A 421 -1.65 -23.10 -13.37
CA SER A 421 -1.34 -22.66 -12.00
C SER A 421 -2.62 -22.30 -11.25
N GLU A 422 -2.64 -22.48 -9.94
CA GLU A 422 -3.75 -22.02 -9.08
C GLU A 422 -3.30 -20.85 -8.21
N ILE A 423 -4.12 -19.81 -8.11
CA ILE A 423 -3.92 -18.70 -7.17
C ILE A 423 -5.20 -18.52 -6.36
N SER A 424 -5.13 -18.51 -5.03
CA SER A 424 -6.26 -18.17 -4.16
C SER A 424 -5.99 -16.94 -3.30
N ASP A 425 -7.02 -16.12 -3.02
CA ASP A 425 -6.96 -14.91 -2.19
C ASP A 425 -8.25 -14.77 -1.36
N ASP A 426 -8.11 -14.52 -0.04
CA ASP A 426 -9.20 -14.24 0.90
C ASP A 426 -9.24 -12.79 1.43
N VAL A 427 -8.49 -11.89 0.76
CA VAL A 427 -8.42 -10.46 1.06
C VAL A 427 -9.08 -9.62 -0.03
N PHE A 428 -8.81 -9.89 -1.32
CA PHE A 428 -9.26 -9.02 -2.43
C PHE A 428 -9.83 -9.81 -3.63
N PRO A 429 -11.14 -10.14 -3.65
CA PRO A 429 -11.76 -11.00 -4.68
C PRO A 429 -11.83 -10.40 -6.09
N ARG A 430 -11.39 -9.16 -6.30
CA ARG A 430 -11.26 -8.54 -7.64
C ARG A 430 -9.81 -8.26 -8.06
N ARG A 431 -8.82 -8.85 -7.39
CA ARG A 431 -7.39 -8.53 -7.62
C ARG A 431 -6.91 -8.79 -9.06
N LEU A 432 -7.45 -9.79 -9.76
CA LEU A 432 -7.09 -10.10 -11.15
C LEU A 432 -7.88 -9.34 -12.23
N GLN A 433 -8.66 -8.31 -11.87
CA GLN A 433 -9.51 -7.57 -12.83
C GLN A 433 -8.76 -7.00 -14.04
N PHE A 434 -7.47 -6.70 -13.92
CA PHE A 434 -6.63 -6.16 -15.00
C PHE A 434 -6.44 -7.14 -16.18
N LEU A 435 -6.52 -8.46 -15.95
CA LEU A 435 -6.37 -9.47 -17.01
C LEU A 435 -7.46 -9.37 -18.08
N ARG A 436 -8.61 -8.73 -17.77
CA ARG A 436 -9.66 -8.43 -18.75
C ARG A 436 -9.15 -7.60 -19.94
N ASN A 437 -8.17 -6.72 -19.72
CA ASN A 437 -7.57 -5.90 -20.77
C ASN A 437 -6.55 -6.68 -21.63
N LEU A 438 -6.01 -7.79 -21.11
CA LEU A 438 -5.01 -8.62 -21.79
C LEU A 438 -5.64 -9.81 -22.56
N GLY A 439 -6.94 -10.08 -22.34
CA GLY A 439 -7.72 -11.07 -23.09
C GLY A 439 -7.60 -10.90 -24.62
N PRO A 440 -7.85 -9.70 -25.17
CA PRO A 440 -7.66 -9.40 -26.59
C PRO A 440 -6.21 -9.49 -27.10
N LEU A 441 -5.22 -9.72 -26.22
CA LEU A 441 -3.80 -9.84 -26.55
C LEU A 441 -3.24 -11.26 -26.35
N GLY A 442 -4.07 -12.21 -25.89
CA GLY A 442 -3.70 -13.62 -25.72
C GLY A 442 -3.61 -14.12 -24.28
N ILE A 443 -3.86 -13.26 -23.28
CA ILE A 443 -3.95 -13.68 -21.86
C ILE A 443 -5.43 -13.64 -21.44
N PRO A 444 -6.20 -14.73 -21.59
CA PRO A 444 -7.61 -14.74 -21.23
C PRO A 444 -7.82 -14.46 -19.74
N ALA A 445 -8.99 -13.93 -19.38
CA ALA A 445 -9.40 -13.85 -17.99
C ALA A 445 -9.49 -15.27 -17.40
N PRO A 446 -8.80 -15.58 -16.29
CA PRO A 446 -8.73 -16.93 -15.74
C PRO A 446 -10.10 -17.35 -15.18
N PRO A 447 -10.51 -18.62 -15.35
CA PRO A 447 -11.68 -19.17 -14.66
C PRO A 447 -11.57 -18.95 -13.14
N GLU A 448 -12.64 -18.45 -12.54
CA GLU A 448 -12.68 -18.13 -11.10
C GLU A 448 -13.74 -18.94 -10.36
N ARG A 449 -13.38 -19.42 -9.16
CA ARG A 449 -14.26 -20.13 -8.24
C ARG A 449 -14.16 -19.48 -6.86
N THR A 450 -15.26 -18.92 -6.40
CA THR A 450 -15.36 -18.31 -5.06
C THR A 450 -15.97 -19.30 -4.08
N THR A 451 -15.26 -19.60 -3.00
CA THR A 451 -15.68 -20.52 -1.93
C THR A 451 -15.89 -19.77 -0.61
N PRO A 452 -16.99 -19.99 0.12
CA PRO A 452 -17.13 -19.51 1.49
C PRO A 452 -16.05 -20.09 2.41
N SER A 453 -15.42 -19.23 3.21
CA SER A 453 -14.34 -19.54 4.14
C SER A 453 -14.55 -18.79 5.45
N GLY A 454 -15.36 -19.37 6.33
CA GLY A 454 -15.76 -18.76 7.60
C GLY A 454 -16.54 -17.46 7.40
N SER A 455 -15.97 -16.33 7.83
CA SER A 455 -16.58 -14.99 7.72
C SER A 455 -16.21 -14.23 6.44
N ARG A 456 -15.55 -14.89 5.49
CA ARG A 456 -15.15 -14.33 4.19
C ARG A 456 -15.40 -15.33 3.07
N SER A 457 -15.19 -14.88 1.83
CA SER A 457 -15.03 -15.76 0.68
C SER A 457 -13.57 -15.74 0.22
N SER A 458 -13.04 -16.90 -0.14
CA SER A 458 -11.78 -17.02 -0.89
C SER A 458 -12.12 -17.16 -2.37
N THR A 459 -11.46 -16.40 -3.25
CA THR A 459 -11.57 -16.59 -4.69
C THR A 459 -10.32 -17.31 -5.18
N THR A 460 -10.51 -18.40 -5.94
CA THR A 460 -9.45 -19.15 -6.61
C THR A 460 -9.52 -18.93 -8.11
N TRP A 461 -8.39 -18.63 -8.73
CA TRP A 461 -8.23 -18.47 -10.18
C TRP A 461 -7.31 -19.54 -10.76
N THR A 462 -7.68 -20.07 -11.93
CA THR A 462 -6.85 -21.02 -12.69
C THR A 462 -6.12 -20.29 -13.83
N VAL A 463 -4.81 -20.11 -13.71
CA VAL A 463 -3.97 -19.36 -14.67
C VAL A 463 -3.22 -20.33 -15.57
N GLY A 464 -3.64 -20.45 -16.84
CA GLY A 464 -2.91 -21.21 -17.86
C GLY A 464 -1.70 -20.42 -18.37
N GLY A 465 -0.55 -21.09 -18.45
CA GLY A 465 0.72 -20.49 -18.90
C GLY A 465 1.04 -20.78 -20.36
N VAL A 466 1.44 -19.73 -21.09
CA VAL A 466 1.97 -19.77 -22.47
C VAL A 466 3.45 -19.34 -22.40
N PRO A 467 4.41 -20.30 -22.37
CA PRO A 467 5.79 -20.02 -21.93
C PRO A 467 6.58 -18.93 -22.68
N ASP A 468 6.30 -18.79 -23.97
CA ASP A 468 7.06 -17.94 -24.88
C ASP A 468 6.13 -16.88 -25.49
N LEU A 469 5.13 -16.45 -24.71
CA LEU A 469 4.13 -15.48 -25.14
C LEU A 469 4.77 -14.12 -25.51
N THR A 470 4.47 -13.67 -26.72
CA THR A 470 4.68 -12.30 -27.19
C THR A 470 3.31 -11.68 -27.45
N LEU A 471 3.04 -10.53 -26.83
CA LEU A 471 1.82 -9.75 -27.09
C LEU A 471 2.00 -8.92 -28.37
N ARG A 472 0.94 -8.33 -28.89
CA ARG A 472 1.00 -7.32 -29.96
C ARG A 472 0.89 -5.91 -29.40
N ALA A 473 1.53 -4.94 -30.04
CA ALA A 473 1.32 -3.51 -29.83
C ALA A 473 -0.19 -3.16 -29.74
N ALA A 474 -0.60 -2.51 -28.65
CA ALA A 474 -2.00 -2.22 -28.35
C ALA A 474 -2.17 -1.18 -27.24
N SER A 475 -3.36 -0.59 -27.12
CA SER A 475 -3.77 0.02 -25.84
C SER A 475 -4.06 -1.11 -24.83
N LEU A 476 -3.52 -0.96 -23.63
CA LEU A 476 -3.71 -1.83 -22.46
C LEU A 476 -4.92 -1.38 -21.63
N GLY A 477 -5.66 -0.36 -22.06
CA GLY A 477 -6.73 0.28 -21.29
C GLY A 477 -6.23 0.91 -19.99
N SER A 478 -7.14 1.12 -19.04
CA SER A 478 -6.83 1.56 -17.67
C SER A 478 -7.21 0.48 -16.64
N CYS A 479 -6.83 0.67 -15.37
CA CYS A 479 -7.23 -0.23 -14.28
C CYS A 479 -7.31 0.49 -12.94
N ASP A 480 -8.42 0.30 -12.21
CA ASP A 480 -8.69 0.96 -10.92
C ASP A 480 -7.90 0.37 -9.73
N ASP A 481 -6.83 -0.39 -9.98
CA ASP A 481 -5.91 -0.90 -8.95
C ASP A 481 -4.45 -0.52 -9.27
N ILE A 482 -3.70 -0.14 -8.23
CA ILE A 482 -2.29 0.27 -8.34
C ILE A 482 -1.42 -0.87 -8.88
N ARG A 483 -1.67 -2.10 -8.40
CA ARG A 483 -0.88 -3.27 -8.76
C ARG A 483 -1.32 -3.84 -10.11
N GLY A 484 -2.62 -3.80 -10.40
CA GLY A 484 -3.18 -4.03 -11.73
C GLY A 484 -2.63 -3.08 -12.81
N SER A 485 -2.59 -1.76 -12.58
CA SER A 485 -1.99 -0.80 -13.52
C SER A 485 -0.51 -1.09 -13.78
N ALA A 486 0.24 -1.44 -12.73
CA ALA A 486 1.66 -1.78 -12.86
C ALA A 486 1.87 -3.09 -13.61
N ALA A 487 1.06 -4.14 -13.35
CA ALA A 487 1.10 -5.38 -14.11
C ALA A 487 0.78 -5.15 -15.60
N LEU A 488 -0.21 -4.30 -15.93
CA LEU A 488 -0.46 -3.90 -17.33
C LEU A 488 0.78 -3.25 -17.96
N ALA A 489 1.44 -2.30 -17.28
CA ALA A 489 2.67 -1.69 -17.79
C ALA A 489 3.80 -2.73 -17.99
N LEU A 490 3.94 -3.72 -17.09
CA LEU A 490 4.90 -4.82 -17.28
C LEU A 490 4.54 -5.75 -18.44
N ALA A 491 3.25 -5.89 -18.80
CA ALA A 491 2.84 -6.67 -19.97
C ALA A 491 3.35 -6.04 -21.29
N GLY A 492 3.53 -4.71 -21.34
CA GLY A 492 4.19 -4.02 -22.46
C GLY A 492 5.69 -4.31 -22.60
N LEU A 493 6.33 -4.96 -21.63
CA LEU A 493 7.72 -5.45 -21.77
C LEU A 493 7.84 -6.70 -22.64
N ILE A 494 6.71 -7.35 -22.95
CA ILE A 494 6.64 -8.61 -23.70
C ILE A 494 5.80 -8.48 -24.99
N SER A 495 5.57 -7.25 -25.47
CA SER A 495 4.86 -6.98 -26.72
C SER A 495 5.81 -6.71 -27.88
N ASP A 496 5.53 -7.30 -29.04
CA ASP A 496 6.07 -6.83 -30.32
C ASP A 496 5.46 -5.46 -30.63
N GLY A 497 6.30 -4.42 -30.49
CA GLY A 497 5.91 -3.02 -30.61
C GLY A 497 5.27 -2.41 -29.36
N VAL A 498 4.92 -1.12 -29.48
CA VAL A 498 4.53 -0.25 -28.36
C VAL A 498 3.14 -0.61 -27.80
N CYS A 499 3.09 -0.91 -26.51
CA CYS A 499 1.88 -0.94 -25.71
C CYS A 499 1.67 0.38 -24.94
N THR A 500 0.41 0.82 -24.80
CA THR A 500 0.05 2.06 -24.07
C THR A 500 -0.90 1.78 -22.92
N LEU A 501 -0.50 2.09 -21.69
CA LEU A 501 -1.37 2.13 -20.51
C LEU A 501 -2.08 3.49 -20.44
N GLU A 502 -3.41 3.45 -20.39
CA GLU A 502 -4.27 4.64 -20.27
C GLU A 502 -4.50 5.02 -18.80
N GLN A 503 -4.73 6.32 -18.55
CA GLN A 503 -5.09 6.89 -17.24
C GLN A 503 -4.19 6.45 -16.08
N THR A 504 -2.90 6.80 -16.16
CA THR A 504 -1.83 6.44 -15.20
C THR A 504 -2.02 6.93 -13.76
N PHE A 505 -3.16 7.55 -13.40
CA PHE A 505 -3.46 8.00 -12.04
C PHE A 505 -3.29 6.87 -11.01
N HIS A 506 -3.90 5.69 -11.24
CA HIS A 506 -3.79 4.56 -10.31
C HIS A 506 -2.36 4.02 -10.17
N LEU A 507 -1.57 4.06 -11.26
CA LEU A 507 -0.14 3.73 -11.21
C LEU A 507 0.66 4.75 -10.38
N ARG A 508 0.53 6.05 -10.69
CA ARG A 508 1.28 7.16 -10.06
C ARG A 508 0.90 7.40 -8.59
N ARG A 509 -0.12 6.69 -8.08
CA ARG A 509 -0.44 6.55 -6.66
C ARG A 509 0.44 5.55 -5.89
N GLY A 510 1.21 4.72 -6.56
CA GLY A 510 2.10 3.72 -5.95
C GLY A 510 3.55 3.73 -6.42
N TYR A 511 3.84 4.34 -7.57
CA TYR A 511 5.20 4.43 -8.15
C TYR A 511 5.57 5.89 -8.38
N THR A 512 6.81 6.26 -8.07
CA THR A 512 7.32 7.62 -8.28
C THR A 512 7.46 7.92 -9.77
N ASP A 513 8.21 7.07 -10.50
CA ASP A 513 8.40 7.16 -11.94
C ASP A 513 8.76 5.77 -12.51
N LEU A 514 7.74 4.96 -12.81
CA LEU A 514 7.93 3.62 -13.38
C LEU A 514 8.67 3.65 -14.74
N ALA A 515 8.52 4.72 -15.52
CA ALA A 515 9.17 4.83 -16.84
C ALA A 515 10.68 5.10 -16.72
N ARG A 516 11.10 5.93 -15.77
CA ARG A 516 12.51 6.08 -15.37
C ARG A 516 13.08 4.73 -14.90
N ASP A 517 12.36 4.05 -14.01
CA ASP A 517 12.86 2.81 -13.40
C ASP A 517 13.00 1.69 -14.43
N LEU A 518 12.00 1.47 -15.28
CA LEU A 518 12.07 0.51 -16.38
C LEU A 518 13.18 0.86 -17.39
N ARG A 519 13.36 2.14 -17.75
CA ARG A 519 14.50 2.57 -18.59
C ARG A 519 15.86 2.32 -17.94
N SER A 520 15.98 2.53 -16.63
CA SER A 520 17.22 2.20 -15.89
C SER A 520 17.51 0.70 -15.85
N LEU A 521 16.50 -0.15 -16.12
CA LEU A 521 16.65 -1.60 -16.28
C LEU A 521 16.90 -2.04 -17.73
N GLY A 522 16.90 -1.11 -18.70
CA GLY A 522 17.14 -1.38 -20.12
C GLY A 522 15.88 -1.43 -21.00
N ALA A 523 14.69 -1.18 -20.45
CA ALA A 523 13.46 -1.13 -21.24
C ALA A 523 13.31 0.18 -22.03
N GLU A 524 12.49 0.16 -23.07
CA GLU A 524 11.95 1.35 -23.71
C GLU A 524 10.60 1.68 -23.07
N ALA A 525 10.53 2.73 -22.24
CA ALA A 525 9.31 3.16 -21.56
C ALA A 525 9.28 4.67 -21.33
N GLU A 526 8.17 5.33 -21.64
CA GLU A 526 8.01 6.77 -21.42
C GLU A 526 6.59 7.21 -21.08
N TYR A 527 6.50 8.27 -20.28
CA TYR A 527 5.25 8.94 -19.95
C TYR A 527 4.90 9.95 -21.04
N VAL A 528 3.70 9.85 -21.60
CA VAL A 528 3.20 10.75 -22.65
C VAL A 528 1.89 11.43 -22.19
N ALA A 529 1.57 12.57 -22.81
CA ALA A 529 0.34 13.31 -22.55
C ALA A 529 -0.88 12.48 -22.95
#